data_AF-A0A075FJ60-F1
#
_entry.id   AF-A0A075FJ60-F1
#
_cell.length_a   1.000
_cell.length_b   1.000
_cell.length_c   1.000
_cell.angle_alpha   90.00
_cell.angle_beta   90.00
_cell.angle_gamma   90.00
#
_symmetry.space_group_name_H-M   'P 1'
#
loop_
_entity.id
_entity.type
_entity.pdbx_description
1 polymer ?
#
loop_
_entity_poly.entity_id
_entity_poly.type
_entity_poly.pdbx_seq_one_letter_code
_entity_poly.pdbx_strand_id
1 'polypeptide(L)'
;MACSSNIQYDTKFQGAKSLFSKESTFFLRAFSEGGSGQVFYCAYGALKEIEVSEDAPIAVDNGHLVAFTDGVTYRVAPSGGMKSTMFGGEGLILELSGSGKVWIQTRNLESLVDRIIPLLPRPSN
;
A
#
# COMPACT_ATOMS: atom_id res chain seq x y z
N MET A 1 1.87 14.05 6.52
CA MET A 1 1.17 13.19 7.51
C MET A 1 1.40 13.78 8.90
N ALA A 2 0.47 13.58 9.83
CA ALA A 2 0.54 14.09 11.20
C ALA A 2 -0.14 13.10 12.17
N CYS A 3 0.14 13.17 13.46
CA CYS A 3 -0.53 12.36 14.46
C CYS A 3 -0.61 13.10 15.81
N SER A 4 -1.52 12.65 16.68
CA SER A 4 -1.58 13.09 18.08
C SER A 4 -0.29 12.72 18.82
N SER A 5 0.06 13.49 19.86
CA SER A 5 1.33 13.31 20.59
C SER A 5 1.46 11.98 21.34
N ASN A 6 0.35 11.28 21.58
CA ASN A 6 0.31 9.98 22.23
C ASN A 6 0.36 8.80 21.24
N ILE A 7 0.58 9.06 19.95
CA ILE A 7 0.80 8.02 18.95
C ILE A 7 2.28 7.63 18.94
N GLN A 8 2.54 6.36 19.22
CA GLN A 8 3.81 5.72 18.94
C GLN A 8 3.74 5.06 17.56
N TYR A 9 4.90 4.93 16.92
CA TYR A 9 5.00 4.21 15.67
C TYR A 9 6.30 3.43 15.55
N ASP A 10 6.22 2.30 14.89
CA ASP A 10 7.35 1.47 14.53
C ASP A 10 7.24 1.04 13.07
N THR A 11 8.33 0.48 12.54
CA THR A 11 8.29 -0.20 11.25
C THR A 11 8.02 -1.67 11.49
N LYS A 12 6.87 -2.16 11.02
CA LYS A 12 6.57 -3.59 11.05
C LYS A 12 7.32 -4.26 9.90
N PHE A 13 8.57 -4.64 10.14
CA PHE A 13 9.39 -5.36 9.18
C PHE A 13 8.92 -6.82 9.05
N GLN A 14 8.25 -7.18 7.96
CA GLN A 14 7.75 -8.54 7.71
C GLN A 14 8.76 -9.47 7.00
N GLY A 15 10.06 -9.16 7.08
CA GLY A 15 11.14 -10.03 6.59
C GLY A 15 11.66 -9.69 5.19
N ALA A 16 12.70 -10.41 4.76
CA ALA A 16 13.47 -10.12 3.54
C ALA A 16 12.63 -10.07 2.24
N LYS A 17 11.48 -10.77 2.17
CA LYS A 17 10.60 -10.75 0.98
C LYS A 17 9.93 -9.40 0.73
N SER A 18 9.70 -8.58 1.77
CA SER A 18 9.16 -7.22 1.63
C SER A 18 10.17 -6.24 1.02
N LEU A 19 11.47 -6.55 1.09
CA LEU A 19 12.56 -5.77 0.48
C LEU A 19 12.82 -6.08 -1.01
N PHE A 20 12.26 -7.17 -1.55
CA PHE A 20 12.47 -7.57 -2.96
C PHE A 20 11.33 -7.16 -3.90
N SER A 21 10.30 -6.50 -3.37
CA SER A 21 9.32 -5.79 -4.20
C SER A 21 9.97 -4.51 -4.70
N LYS A 22 10.03 -4.29 -6.02
CA LYS A 22 10.52 -3.04 -6.62
C LYS A 22 9.76 -1.81 -6.08
N GLU A 23 8.51 -2.03 -5.68
CA GLU A 23 7.72 -1.14 -4.84
C GLU A 23 7.98 -1.50 -3.37
N SER A 24 8.89 -0.80 -2.70
CA SER A 24 9.29 -1.10 -1.32
C SER A 24 8.14 -0.88 -0.33
N THR A 25 7.37 -1.92 -0.01
CA THR A 25 6.26 -1.83 0.94
C THR A 25 6.71 -2.24 2.33
N PHE A 26 7.22 -1.28 3.11
CA PHE A 26 7.27 -1.38 4.56
C PHE A 26 6.10 -0.57 5.14
N PHE A 27 5.34 -1.16 6.05
CA PHE A 27 4.24 -0.47 6.72
C PHE A 27 4.72 0.11 8.04
N LEU A 28 4.31 1.36 8.29
CA LEU A 28 4.39 1.94 9.62
C LEU A 28 3.21 1.43 10.43
N ARG A 29 3.50 0.79 11.56
CA ARG A 29 2.48 0.48 12.55
C ARG A 29 2.38 1.66 13.48
N ALA A 30 1.18 2.22 13.62
CA ALA A 30 0.89 3.28 14.57
C ALA A 30 -0.09 2.77 15.63
N PHE A 31 0.17 3.08 16.89
CA PHE A 31 -0.69 2.70 18.02
C PHE A 31 -0.68 3.80 19.08
N SER A 32 -1.77 3.94 19.83
CA SER A 32 -1.89 4.98 20.86
C SER A 32 -1.59 4.43 22.24
N GLU A 33 -0.90 5.23 23.06
CA GLU A 33 -0.66 4.95 24.47
C GLU A 33 -1.52 5.89 25.34
N GLY A 34 -2.02 5.37 26.47
CA GLY A 34 -2.74 6.18 27.45
C GLY A 34 -4.11 6.72 27.01
N GLY A 35 -4.67 6.22 25.90
CA GLY A 35 -6.01 6.59 25.41
C GLY A 35 -6.11 6.62 23.89
N SER A 36 -7.22 7.12 23.38
CA SER A 36 -7.42 7.30 21.93
C SER A 36 -6.47 8.37 21.39
N GLY A 37 -5.98 8.17 20.17
CA GLY A 37 -5.21 9.16 19.41
C GLY A 37 -5.66 9.19 17.95
N GLN A 38 -5.20 10.18 17.20
CA GLN A 38 -5.55 10.34 15.80
C GLN A 38 -4.31 10.30 14.91
N VAL A 39 -4.45 9.69 13.73
CA VAL A 39 -3.43 9.66 12.68
C VAL A 39 -4.03 10.27 11.41
N PHE A 40 -3.29 11.19 10.81
CA PHE A 40 -3.63 11.85 9.55
C PHE A 40 -2.64 11.40 8.47
N TYR A 41 -3.15 10.66 7.50
CA TYR A 41 -2.41 10.20 6.33
C TYR A 41 -2.94 10.87 5.05
N CYS A 42 -2.14 10.81 3.99
CA CYS A 42 -2.48 11.37 2.69
C CYS A 42 -2.71 10.24 1.69
N ALA A 43 -3.57 10.48 0.71
CA ALA A 43 -3.79 9.60 -0.43
C ALA A 43 -3.58 10.36 -1.71
N TYR A 44 -3.18 9.66 -2.77
CA TYR A 44 -3.16 10.21 -4.11
C TYR A 44 -4.48 9.91 -4.83
N GLY A 45 -5.28 10.95 -5.05
CA GLY A 45 -6.66 10.81 -5.52
C GLY A 45 -7.66 10.73 -4.38
N ALA A 46 -8.74 9.96 -4.57
CA ALA A 46 -9.77 9.76 -3.56
C ALA A 46 -9.40 8.60 -2.64
N LEU A 47 -9.79 8.69 -1.37
CA LEU A 47 -9.65 7.62 -0.39
C LEU A 47 -10.96 6.81 -0.33
N LYS A 48 -10.88 5.48 -0.33
CA LYS A 48 -12.03 4.59 -0.15
C LYS A 48 -11.76 3.61 1.00
N GLU A 49 -12.69 3.55 1.93
CA GLU A 49 -12.72 2.56 3.00
C GLU A 49 -13.43 1.28 2.53
N ILE A 50 -12.86 0.13 2.87
CA ILE A 50 -13.38 -1.20 2.54
C ILE A 50 -13.32 -2.06 3.81
N GLU A 51 -14.43 -2.69 4.16
CA GLU A 51 -14.45 -3.71 5.21
C GLU A 51 -13.92 -5.03 4.68
N VAL A 52 -13.09 -5.69 5.48
CA VAL A 52 -12.52 -7.01 5.19
C VAL A 52 -12.91 -7.97 6.31
N SER A 53 -13.35 -9.16 5.92
CA SER A 53 -13.64 -10.29 6.80
C SER A 53 -12.88 -11.53 6.31
N GLU A 54 -12.81 -12.57 7.15
CA GLU A 54 -12.21 -13.85 6.77
C GLU A 54 -12.96 -14.49 5.58
N ASP A 55 -14.27 -14.34 5.53
CA ASP A 55 -15.13 -14.86 4.46
C ASP A 55 -15.13 -14.00 3.18
N ALA A 56 -14.64 -12.76 3.27
CA ALA A 56 -14.60 -11.81 2.17
C ALA A 56 -13.22 -11.12 2.07
N PRO A 57 -12.16 -11.87 1.71
CA PRO A 57 -10.86 -11.29 1.45
C PRO A 57 -10.89 -10.42 0.19
N ILE A 58 -9.95 -9.48 0.09
CA ILE A 58 -9.82 -8.59 -1.06
C ILE A 58 -8.41 -8.67 -1.65
N ALA A 59 -8.29 -8.44 -2.95
CA ALA A 59 -7.02 -8.26 -3.63
C ALA A 59 -6.87 -6.79 -4.05
N VAL A 60 -5.75 -6.17 -3.70
CA VAL A 60 -5.47 -4.75 -3.99
C VAL A 60 -4.09 -4.65 -4.63
N ASP A 61 -3.99 -3.88 -5.72
CA ASP A 61 -2.69 -3.51 -6.29
C ASP A 61 -1.83 -2.79 -5.22
N ASN A 62 -0.56 -3.16 -5.10
CA ASN A 62 0.29 -2.70 -4.00
C ASN A 62 0.45 -1.17 -3.96
N GLY A 63 0.47 -0.50 -5.11
CA GLY A 63 0.54 0.97 -5.20
C GLY A 63 -0.77 1.69 -4.83
N HIS A 64 -1.85 0.96 -4.55
CA HIS A 64 -3.15 1.51 -4.19
C HIS A 64 -3.51 1.34 -2.71
N LEU A 65 -2.77 0.54 -1.94
CA LEU A 65 -3.02 0.37 -0.51
C LEU A 65 -2.46 1.56 0.29
N VAL A 66 -3.30 2.17 1.13
CA VAL A 66 -2.92 3.30 1.98
C VAL A 66 -2.70 2.88 3.43
N ALA A 67 -3.65 2.16 4.01
CA ALA A 67 -3.60 1.72 5.40
C ALA A 67 -4.55 0.54 5.67
N PHE A 68 -4.33 -0.18 6.77
CA PHE A 68 -5.25 -1.21 7.27
C PHE A 68 -5.15 -1.35 8.78
N THR A 69 -6.19 -1.87 9.43
CA THR A 69 -6.26 -2.10 10.88
C THR A 69 -5.49 -3.36 11.32
N ASP A 70 -5.09 -3.46 12.60
CA ASP A 70 -4.27 -4.56 13.16
C ASP A 70 -4.86 -5.98 13.00
N GLY A 71 -6.19 -6.10 12.86
CA GLY A 71 -6.90 -7.36 12.59
C GLY A 71 -6.86 -7.84 11.13
N VAL A 72 -6.25 -7.05 10.23
CA VAL A 72 -6.07 -7.40 8.82
C VAL A 72 -4.63 -7.84 8.57
N THR A 73 -4.49 -8.98 7.92
CA THR A 73 -3.23 -9.53 7.44
C THR A 73 -3.17 -9.40 5.92
N TYR A 74 -1.96 -9.37 5.36
CA TYR A 74 -1.76 -9.36 3.92
C TYR A 74 -0.71 -10.37 3.47
N ARG A 75 -0.84 -10.81 2.23
CA ARG A 75 0.16 -11.60 1.50
C ARG A 75 0.47 -10.91 0.18
N VAL A 76 1.76 -10.84 -0.16
CA VAL A 76 2.20 -10.43 -1.49
C VAL A 76 2.05 -11.60 -2.46
N ALA A 77 1.32 -11.39 -3.55
CA ALA A 77 1.15 -12.35 -4.63
C ALA A 77 1.46 -11.67 -5.98
N PRO A 78 1.94 -12.39 -7.00
CA PRO A 78 2.08 -11.83 -8.34
C PRO A 78 0.71 -11.49 -8.93
N SER A 79 0.60 -10.40 -9.69
CA SER A 79 -0.62 -9.95 -10.39
C SER A 79 -1.06 -10.87 -11.57
N GLY A 80 -0.61 -12.13 -11.58
CA GLY A 80 -0.83 -13.09 -12.65
C GLY A 80 0.31 -14.11 -12.75
N GLY A 81 0.53 -14.65 -13.95
CA GLY A 81 1.65 -15.56 -14.21
C GLY A 81 3.01 -14.86 -14.14
N MET A 82 4.08 -15.62 -13.93
CA MET A 82 5.45 -15.10 -13.82
C MET A 82 5.90 -14.24 -15.03
N LYS A 83 5.32 -14.49 -16.21
CA LYS A 83 5.53 -13.67 -17.42
C LYS A 83 4.79 -12.32 -17.36
N SER A 84 3.55 -12.25 -16.87
CA SER A 84 2.81 -10.98 -16.79
C SER A 84 3.43 -10.03 -15.77
N THR A 85 3.90 -10.56 -14.63
CA THR A 85 4.62 -9.77 -13.61
C THR A 85 5.94 -9.17 -14.11
N MET A 86 6.68 -9.87 -14.99
CA MET A 86 7.96 -9.37 -15.53
C MET A 86 7.81 -8.39 -16.70
N PHE A 87 6.73 -8.48 -17.48
CA PHE A 87 6.54 -7.69 -18.71
C PHE A 87 5.44 -6.62 -18.61
N GLY A 88 4.57 -6.66 -17.58
CA GLY A 88 3.38 -5.82 -17.47
C GLY A 88 3.48 -4.61 -16.54
N GLY A 89 4.59 -4.39 -15.85
CA GLY A 89 4.82 -3.24 -14.96
C GLY A 89 4.12 -3.31 -13.60
N GLU A 90 2.92 -3.90 -13.51
CA GLU A 90 2.07 -3.94 -12.30
C GLU A 90 2.41 -5.13 -11.37
N GLY A 91 3.69 -5.35 -11.07
CA GLY A 91 4.22 -6.68 -10.75
C GLY A 91 3.59 -7.47 -9.59
N LEU A 92 2.94 -6.82 -8.62
CA LEU A 92 2.49 -7.47 -7.38
C LEU A 92 1.13 -6.93 -6.88
N ILE A 93 0.32 -7.84 -6.35
CA ILE A 93 -0.89 -7.54 -5.58
C ILE A 93 -0.72 -7.92 -4.11
N LEU A 94 -1.54 -7.30 -3.27
CA LEU A 94 -1.72 -7.62 -1.87
C LEU A 94 -3.07 -8.31 -1.68
N GLU A 95 -3.05 -9.56 -1.24
CA GLU A 95 -4.24 -10.27 -0.80
C GLU A 95 -4.44 -9.98 0.69
N LEU A 96 -5.52 -9.28 1.04
CA LEU A 96 -5.86 -8.89 2.42
C LEU A 96 -7.01 -9.74 2.96
N SER A 97 -6.85 -10.24 4.18
CA SER A 97 -7.84 -11.06 4.90
C SER A 97 -7.73 -10.86 6.41
N GLY A 98 -8.73 -11.29 7.17
CA GLY A 98 -8.87 -11.05 8.61
C GLY A 98 -10.11 -10.21 8.89
N SER A 99 -10.17 -9.51 10.02
CA SER A 99 -11.31 -8.68 10.39
C SER A 99 -10.89 -7.23 10.61
N GLY A 100 -11.43 -6.32 9.82
CA GLY A 100 -11.18 -4.89 10.00
C GLY A 100 -11.42 -4.05 8.75
N LYS A 101 -10.68 -2.95 8.66
CA LYS A 101 -10.83 -1.95 7.60
C LYS A 101 -9.55 -1.78 6.82
N VAL A 102 -9.71 -1.56 5.52
CA VAL A 102 -8.64 -1.26 4.56
C VAL A 102 -8.99 0.05 3.86
N TRP A 103 -8.01 0.94 3.74
CA TRP A 103 -8.14 2.17 2.97
C TRP A 103 -7.29 2.09 1.71
N ILE A 104 -7.92 2.37 0.57
CA ILE A 104 -7.26 2.41 -0.74
C ILE A 104 -7.33 3.82 -1.34
N GLN A 105 -6.38 4.12 -2.22
CA GLN A 105 -6.38 5.34 -3.03
C GLN A 105 -6.79 5.03 -4.47
N THR A 106 -7.36 6.00 -5.19
CA THR A 106 -7.85 5.80 -6.57
C THR A 106 -6.83 6.09 -7.66
N ARG A 107 -5.64 6.60 -7.30
CA ARG A 107 -4.57 6.86 -8.26
C ARG A 107 -3.25 6.29 -7.76
N ASN A 108 -2.44 5.81 -8.70
CA ASN A 108 -1.07 5.37 -8.47
C ASN A 108 -0.10 6.40 -9.09
N LEU A 109 0.91 6.81 -8.31
CA LEU A 109 1.90 7.80 -8.73
C LEU A 109 2.81 7.26 -9.84
N GLU A 110 3.20 6.00 -9.78
CA GLU A 110 4.00 5.33 -10.82
C GLU A 110 3.26 5.35 -12.16
N SER A 111 1.97 5.00 -12.16
CA SER A 111 1.14 5.06 -13.38
C SER A 111 1.03 6.49 -13.96
N LEU A 112 1.08 7.53 -13.11
CA LEU A 112 1.15 8.91 -13.58
C LEU A 112 2.54 9.19 -14.19
N VAL A 113 3.60 8.82 -13.50
CA VAL A 113 4.98 9.03 -13.93
C VAL A 113 5.25 8.35 -15.26
N ASP A 114 4.81 7.11 -15.45
CA ASP A 114 4.93 6.35 -16.71
C ASP A 114 4.24 7.04 -17.89
N ARG A 115 3.16 7.78 -17.63
CA ARG A 115 2.46 8.57 -18.65
C ARG A 115 3.14 9.91 -18.94
N ILE A 116 3.83 10.48 -17.96
CA ILE A 116 4.53 11.77 -18.09
C ILE A 116 5.92 11.59 -18.71
N ILE A 117 6.69 10.59 -18.31
CA ILE A 117 8.08 10.37 -18.75
C ILE A 117 8.25 10.46 -20.28
N PRO A 118 7.41 9.81 -21.11
CA PRO A 118 7.55 9.88 -22.56
C PRO A 118 7.36 11.28 -23.16
N LEU A 119 6.73 12.19 -22.40
CA LEU A 119 6.45 13.57 -22.79
C LEU A 119 7.55 14.54 -22.34
N LEU A 120 8.47 14.11 -21.46
CA LEU A 120 9.55 14.97 -20.99
C LEU A 120 10.59 15.20 -22.11
N PRO A 121 11.15 16.42 -22.22
CA PRO A 121 12.23 16.69 -23.15
C PRO A 121 13.40 15.73 -22.89
N ARG A 122 13.90 15.08 -23.93
CA ARG A 122 15.15 14.32 -23.82
C ARG A 122 16.32 15.30 -23.78
N PRO A 123 17.35 15.07 -22.95
CA PRO A 123 18.56 15.86 -23.01
C PRO A 123 19.10 15.84 -24.45
N SER A 124 19.28 17.02 -25.05
CA SER A 124 20.05 17.15 -26.27
C SER A 124 21.52 17.12 -25.88
N ASN A 125 22.19 15.99 -26.14
CA ASN A 125 23.64 15.94 -26.15
C ASN A 125 24.18 16.67 -27.38
#